data_AF-A0AB37CWJ1-F1
#
_entry.id   AF-A0AB37CWJ1-F1
#
_cell.length_a   1.000
_cell.length_b   1.000
_cell.length_c   1.000
_cell.angle_alpha   90.00
_cell.angle_beta   90.00
_cell.angle_gamma   90.00
#
_symmetry.space_group_name_H-M   'P 1'
#
loop_
_entity.id
_entity.type
_entity.pdbx_description
1 polymer ?
#
loop_
_entity_poly.entity_id
_entity_poly.type
_entity_poly.pdbx_seq_one_letter_code
_entity_poly.pdbx_strand_id
1 'polypeptide(L)' 'MARSDPQVNFRLPEHTLERFKEETQKDRRTLTAQLTMIIEEWLVKRASKEAES' A
#
# COMPACT_ATOMS: atom_id res chain seq x y z
N MET A 1 3.82 8.92 -10.86
CA MET A 1 3.29 7.80 -11.64
C MET A 1 3.25 8.23 -13.09
N ALA A 2 3.92 7.46 -13.94
CA ALA A 2 3.93 7.69 -15.37
C ALA A 2 2.55 7.32 -15.95
N ARG A 3 2.20 7.93 -17.09
CA ARG A 3 0.90 7.68 -17.76
C ARG A 3 0.72 6.22 -18.20
N SER A 4 1.80 5.45 -18.24
CA SER A 4 1.84 4.05 -18.63
C SER A 4 1.75 3.07 -17.45
N ASP A 5 1.72 3.56 -16.21
CA ASP A 5 1.66 2.68 -15.02
C ASP A 5 0.30 1.96 -14.98
N PRO A 6 0.26 0.62 -14.83
CA PRO A 6 -0.99 -0.12 -14.74
C PRO A 6 -1.85 0.32 -13.55
N GLN A 7 -3.16 0.50 -13.77
CA GLN A 7 -4.11 0.86 -12.71
C GLN A 7 -4.94 -0.35 -12.28
N VAL A 8 -5.11 -0.50 -10.97
CA VAL A 8 -5.90 -1.58 -10.36
C VAL A 8 -6.89 -0.96 -9.37
N ASN A 9 -8.14 -1.44 -9.38
CA ASN A 9 -9.18 -1.01 -8.46
C ASN A 9 -9.34 -2.04 -7.33
N PHE A 10 -9.40 -1.56 -6.09
CA PHE A 10 -9.61 -2.38 -4.91
C PHE A 10 -10.93 -2.05 -4.22
N ARG A 11 -11.58 -3.06 -3.65
CA ARG A 11 -12.73 -2.89 -2.76
C ARG A 11 -12.25 -3.06 -1.32
N LEU A 12 -12.57 -2.08 -0.49
CA LEU A 12 -12.18 -2.04 0.92
C LEU A 12 -13.43 -1.72 1.76
N PRO A 13 -13.55 -2.27 2.98
CA PRO A 13 -14.57 -1.82 3.92
C PRO A 13 -14.42 -0.33 4.22
N GLU A 14 -15.54 0.39 4.33
CA GLU A 14 -15.56 1.85 4.50
C GLU A 14 -14.70 2.31 5.69
N HIS A 15 -14.96 1.75 6.88
CA HIS A 15 -14.20 2.05 8.10
C HIS A 15 -12.68 1.84 7.95
N THR A 16 -12.26 0.87 7.11
CA THR A 16 -10.85 0.62 6.84
C THR A 16 -10.27 1.70 5.92
N LEU A 17 -11.01 2.10 4.89
CA LEU A 17 -10.61 3.16 3.97
C LEU A 17 -10.50 4.52 4.69
N GLU A 18 -11.42 4.83 5.59
CA GLU A 18 -11.40 6.06 6.39
C GLU A 18 -10.15 6.13 7.26
N ARG A 19 -9.90 5.09 8.05
CA ARG A 19 -8.69 5.01 8.89
C ARG A 19 -7.41 5.09 8.05
N PHE A 20 -7.38 4.42 6.90
CA PHE A 20 -6.24 4.49 5.99
C PHE A 20 -5.97 5.92 5.51
N LYS A 21 -7.03 6.68 5.17
CA LYS A 21 -6.92 8.08 4.76
C LYS A 21 -6.39 8.96 5.88
N GLU A 22 -6.91 8.81 7.10
CA GLU A 22 -6.48 9.59 8.26
C GLU A 22 -5.00 9.40 8.57
N GLU A 23 -4.54 8.15 8.67
CA GLU A 23 -3.13 7.86 8.94
C GLU A 23 -2.21 8.35 7.82
N THR A 24 -2.63 8.19 6.56
CA THR A 24 -1.85 8.68 5.41
C THR A 24 -1.71 10.20 5.41
N GLN A 25 -2.75 10.93 5.82
CA GLN A 25 -2.70 12.39 5.94
C GLN A 25 -1.76 12.84 7.06
N LYS A 26 -1.76 12.16 8.21
CA LYS A 26 -0.82 12.43 9.32
C LYS A 26 0.63 12.31 8.84
N ASP A 27 0.90 11.33 8.00
CA ASP A 27 2.22 11.09 7.39
C ASP A 27 2.56 12.04 6.23
N ARG A 28 1.65 12.96 5.85
CA ARG A 28 1.79 13.89 4.72
C ARG A 28 2.11 13.19 3.39
N ARG A 29 1.53 12.00 3.19
CA ARG A 29 1.70 11.21 1.96
C ARG A 29 0.42 11.19 1.13
N THR A 30 0.53 10.73 -0.11
CA THR A 30 -0.64 10.36 -0.93
C THR A 30 -1.07 8.95 -0.57
N LEU A 31 -2.38 8.66 -0.72
CA LEU A 31 -2.93 7.31 -0.52
C LEU A 31 -2.20 6.27 -1.36
N THR A 32 -1.87 6.62 -2.59
CA THR A 32 -1.14 5.75 -3.50
C THR A 32 0.27 5.47 -2.99
N ALA A 33 1.02 6.48 -2.54
CA ALA A 33 2.37 6.27 -2.00
C ALA A 33 2.34 5.38 -0.76
N GLN A 34 1.40 5.62 0.16
CA GLN A 34 1.25 4.79 1.36
C GLN A 34 0.89 3.33 0.99
N LEU A 35 -0.02 3.14 0.02
CA LEU A 35 -0.40 1.81 -0.44
C LEU A 35 0.78 1.08 -1.09
N THR A 36 1.56 1.76 -1.93
CA THR A 36 2.78 1.21 -2.54
C THR A 36 3.76 0.75 -1.47
N MET A 37 4.02 1.58 -0.44
CA MET A 37 4.93 1.22 0.65
C MET A 37 4.46 -0.02 1.41
N ILE A 38 3.15 -0.14 1.70
CA ILE A 38 2.59 -1.32 2.37
C ILE A 38 2.78 -2.58 1.51
N ILE A 39 2.55 -2.48 0.21
CA ILE A 39 2.73 -3.59 -0.74
C ILE A 39 4.20 -4.02 -0.79
N GLU A 40 5.12 -3.06 -0.93
CA GLU A 40 6.56 -3.32 -0.98
C GLU A 40 7.07 -3.95 0.32
N GLU A 41 6.68 -3.42 1.48
CA GLU A 41 7.06 -3.97 2.79
C GLU A 41 6.57 -5.42 2.94
N TRP A 42 5.34 -5.72 2.52
CA TRP A 42 4.80 -7.07 2.55
C TRP A 42 5.55 -8.02 1.63
N LEU A 43 5.89 -7.59 0.41
CA LEU A 43 6.66 -8.39 -0.55
C LEU A 43 8.07 -8.71 -0.04
N VAL A 44 8.77 -7.72 0.53
CA VAL A 44 10.09 -7.92 1.14
C VAL A 44 10.02 -8.95 2.27
N LYS A 45 9.04 -8.81 3.17
CA LYS A 45 8.82 -9.76 4.26
C LYS A 45 8.51 -11.18 3.77
N ARG A 46 7.85 -11.33 2.62
CA ARG A 46 7.58 -12.64 2.00
C ARG A 46 8.86 -13.26 1.45
N ALA A 47 9.63 -12.50 0.67
CA ALA A 47 10.88 -12.95 0.09
C ALA A 47 11.90 -13.38 1.15
N SER A 48 12.01 -12.64 2.27
CA SER A 48 12.88 -13.03 3.39
C SER A 48 12.49 -14.38 3.97
N LYS A 49 11.19 -14.63 4.20
CA LYS A 49 10.71 -15.90 4.76
C LYS A 49 10.95 -17.10 3.85
N GLU A 50 10.85 -16.90 2.54
CA GLU A 50 11.13 -17.94 1.54
C GLU A 50 12.63 -18.26 1.46
N ALA A 51 13.51 -17.28 1.67
CA ALA A 51 14.96 -17.49 1.71
C ALA A 51 15.44 -18.19 3.00
N GLU A 52 14.65 -18.13 4.07
CA GLU A 52 14.91 -18.81 5.36
C GLU A 52 14.33 -20.23 5.43
N SER A 53 13.54 -20.66 4.42
CA SER A 53 12.83 -21.96 4.37
C SER A 53 13.51 -23.00 3.48
#